data_AF-A0A7S3S9V4-F1
#
_entry.id   AF-A0A7S3S9V4-F1
#
_cell.length_a   1.000
_cell.length_b   1.000
_cell.length_c   1.000
_cell.angle_alpha   90.00
_cell.angle_beta   90.00
_cell.angle_gamma   90.00
#
_symmetry.space_group_name_H-M   'P 1'
#
loop_
_entity.id
_entity.type
_entity.pdbx_description
1 polymer ?
#
loop_
_entity_poly.entity_id
_entity_poly.type
_entity_poly.pdbx_seq_one_letter_code
_entity_poly.pdbx_strand_id
1 'polypeptide(L)'
;PSPFPLPLPSGAFPSMEAASADPLDSNQEGNIDTEDEKGYILSEPRVAIKLLAAAFSLMFSLDLFMIWLSPHSLKRLEGSESMAVLLAFTVQFVSLVQDLTKQPYSKQIATWQCTRGVKAIAATTNLWLYMMPTPFIRDTVTGRANCMLRWGEWTVLSMFMTFLVDAADSTEWWQPAVTALSQGISTVCGLLLPYIESVALWYFVTILSFLLFFYIFVRLYRREVELAQLLRSLPLGSYRLLKVRTTTRLLRLCCIV
;
A
#
# COMPACT_ATOMS: atom_id res chain seq x y z
N PRO A 1 -22.01 29.62 -9.54
CA PRO A 1 -21.73 28.71 -8.41
C PRO A 1 -20.71 27.64 -8.84
N SER A 2 -19.43 27.98 -8.73
CA SER A 2 -18.30 27.11 -9.05
C SER A 2 -17.90 26.27 -7.83
N PRO A 3 -17.85 24.93 -7.90
CA PRO A 3 -17.35 24.09 -6.82
C PRO A 3 -15.87 23.78 -7.09
N PHE A 4 -14.99 24.74 -6.87
CA PHE A 4 -13.56 24.47 -6.80
C PHE A 4 -13.02 25.11 -5.52
N PRO A 5 -12.33 24.35 -4.65
CA PRO A 5 -11.71 24.90 -3.47
C PRO A 5 -10.55 25.83 -3.88
N LEU A 6 -10.41 26.91 -3.11
CA LEU A 6 -9.38 27.93 -3.26
C LEU A 6 -7.97 27.33 -3.42
N PRO A 7 -7.09 27.95 -4.22
CA PRO A 7 -5.69 27.53 -4.30
C PRO A 7 -5.06 27.62 -2.91
N LEU A 8 -4.38 26.54 -2.51
CA LEU A 8 -3.53 26.54 -1.31
C LEU A 8 -2.45 27.63 -1.46
N PRO A 9 -2.10 28.35 -0.38
CA PRO A 9 -1.05 29.37 -0.44
C PRO A 9 0.28 28.72 -0.85
N SER A 10 0.80 29.18 -1.98
CA SER A 10 2.03 28.73 -2.64
C SER A 10 3.31 29.21 -1.95
N GLY A 11 3.39 29.12 -0.62
CA GLY A 11 4.49 29.73 0.14
C GLY A 11 4.83 29.15 1.51
N ALA A 12 4.36 27.95 1.89
CA ALA A 12 4.64 27.38 3.20
C ALA A 12 5.18 25.94 3.13
N PHE A 13 6.26 25.74 2.38
CA PHE A 13 7.20 24.65 2.66
C PHE A 13 8.47 25.29 3.22
N PRO A 14 8.70 25.26 4.54
CA PRO A 14 10.01 25.58 5.06
C PRO A 14 10.99 24.56 4.50
N SER A 15 12.02 25.07 3.82
CA SER A 15 13.22 24.33 3.49
C SER A 15 13.73 23.63 4.75
N MET A 16 13.96 22.34 4.63
CA MET A 16 14.48 21.47 5.68
C MET A 16 15.98 21.75 5.82
N GLU A 17 16.34 22.94 6.26
CA GLU A 17 17.71 23.35 6.56
C GLU A 17 17.90 23.35 8.08
N ALA A 18 18.72 22.41 8.54
CA ALA A 18 19.35 22.33 9.85
C ALA A 18 18.53 22.83 11.05
N ALA A 19 17.60 22.00 11.54
CA ALA A 19 17.19 22.08 12.94
C ALA A 19 18.39 21.65 13.81
N SER A 20 19.18 22.64 14.23
CA SER A 20 20.11 22.52 15.33
C SER A 20 19.35 21.97 16.54
N ALA A 21 19.84 20.86 17.09
CA ALA A 21 19.30 20.26 18.29
C ALA A 21 19.48 21.21 19.48
N ASP A 22 18.43 21.96 19.81
CA ASP A 22 18.30 22.54 21.13
C ASP A 22 18.08 21.40 22.14
N PRO A 23 18.81 21.36 23.26
CA PRO A 23 18.60 20.37 24.30
C PRO A 23 17.31 20.72 25.03
N LEU A 24 16.20 20.17 24.56
CA LEU A 24 14.91 20.23 25.23
C LEU A 24 14.97 19.52 26.58
N ASP A 25 14.56 20.25 27.62
CA ASP A 25 14.36 19.82 29.00
C ASP A 25 13.69 18.43 29.08
N SER A 26 14.42 17.47 29.63
CA SER A 26 14.04 16.07 29.79
C SER A 26 12.99 15.81 30.88
N ASN A 27 12.29 16.83 31.38
CA ASN A 27 11.40 16.72 32.56
C ASN A 27 9.95 17.15 32.33
N GLN A 28 9.50 17.35 31.08
CA GLN A 28 8.10 17.67 30.77
C GLN A 28 7.43 16.69 29.77
N GLU A 29 8.00 15.50 29.56
CA GLU A 29 7.37 14.40 28.78
C GLU A 29 6.38 13.54 29.59
N GLY A 30 5.92 14.06 30.74
CA GLY A 30 4.98 13.38 31.60
C GLY A 30 3.53 13.60 31.17
N ASN A 31 2.92 12.56 30.59
CA ASN A 31 1.49 12.22 30.74
C ASN A 31 0.48 12.72 29.70
N ILE A 32 0.88 13.09 28.48
CA ILE A 32 -0.06 13.43 27.41
C ILE A 32 -0.11 12.27 26.38
N ASP A 33 -1.26 11.59 26.32
CA ASP A 33 -1.72 10.66 25.27
C ASP A 33 -1.21 9.20 25.26
N THR A 34 -0.74 8.63 26.37
CA THR A 34 -0.39 7.19 26.43
C THR A 34 -1.58 6.24 26.59
N GLU A 35 -2.73 6.69 27.08
CA GLU A 35 -3.89 5.82 27.35
C GLU A 35 -4.72 5.48 26.11
N ASP A 36 -4.63 6.27 25.03
CA ASP A 36 -5.49 6.14 23.85
C ASP A 36 -5.05 5.08 22.83
N GLU A 37 -3.88 4.43 23.00
CA GLU A 37 -3.36 3.52 21.98
C GLU A 37 -3.96 2.10 22.00
N LYS A 38 -4.50 1.66 23.14
CA LYS A 38 -5.03 0.29 23.29
C LYS A 38 -6.25 -0.01 22.42
N GLY A 39 -6.87 1.01 21.83
CA GLY A 39 -8.02 0.87 20.95
C GLY A 39 -7.70 0.71 19.46
N TYR A 40 -6.46 0.95 19.01
CA TYR A 40 -6.13 0.88 17.58
C TYR A 40 -5.91 -0.56 17.12
N ILE A 41 -6.37 -0.86 15.91
CA ILE A 41 -6.29 -2.21 15.31
C ILE A 41 -4.84 -2.72 15.23
N LEU A 42 -3.91 -1.85 14.85
CA LEU A 42 -2.49 -2.19 14.68
C LEU A 42 -1.64 -1.99 15.94
N SER A 43 -2.27 -1.89 17.12
CA SER A 43 -1.55 -1.89 18.40
C SER A 43 -1.08 -3.30 18.81
N GLU A 44 -1.78 -4.33 18.37
CA GLU A 44 -1.48 -5.72 18.73
C GLU A 44 -0.58 -6.43 17.71
N PRO A 45 0.59 -6.96 18.09
CA PRO A 45 1.48 -7.67 17.17
C PRO A 45 0.86 -8.96 16.59
N ARG A 46 -0.09 -9.57 17.31
CA ARG A 46 -0.81 -10.75 16.83
C ARG A 46 -1.65 -10.46 15.60
N VAL A 47 -2.20 -9.24 15.49
CA VAL A 47 -2.97 -8.80 14.33
C VAL A 47 -2.06 -8.71 13.10
N ALA A 48 -0.88 -8.10 13.25
CA ALA A 48 0.10 -8.03 12.16
C ALA A 48 0.52 -9.42 11.63
N ILE A 49 0.80 -10.37 12.53
CA ILE A 49 1.15 -11.75 12.15
C ILE A 49 0.01 -12.42 11.37
N LYS A 50 -1.24 -12.29 11.84
CA LYS A 50 -2.41 -12.85 11.15
C LYS A 50 -2.63 -12.23 9.77
N LEU A 51 -2.51 -10.90 9.67
CA LEU A 51 -2.68 -10.19 8.40
C LEU A 51 -1.57 -10.57 7.41
N LEU A 52 -0.32 -10.71 7.88
CA LEU A 52 0.79 -11.18 7.06
C LEU A 52 0.56 -12.62 6.59
N ALA A 53 0.19 -13.53 7.48
CA ALA A 53 -0.11 -14.91 7.11
C ALA A 53 -1.23 -14.96 6.06
N ALA A 54 -2.31 -14.20 6.25
CA ALA A 54 -3.40 -14.09 5.28
C ALA A 54 -2.92 -13.54 3.92
N ALA A 55 -2.08 -12.51 3.91
CA ALA A 55 -1.53 -11.94 2.67
C ALA A 55 -0.64 -12.94 1.92
N PHE A 56 0.29 -13.62 2.62
CA PHE A 56 1.14 -14.64 2.02
C PHE A 56 0.34 -15.85 1.51
N SER A 57 -0.65 -16.31 2.29
CA SER A 57 -1.54 -17.40 1.86
C SER A 57 -2.35 -17.01 0.63
N LEU A 58 -2.92 -15.81 0.60
CA LEU A 58 -3.69 -15.32 -0.54
C LEU A 58 -2.81 -15.18 -1.80
N MET A 59 -1.58 -14.65 -1.65
CA MET A 59 -0.62 -14.53 -2.75
C MET A 59 -0.30 -15.92 -3.31
N PHE A 60 0.09 -16.86 -2.45
CA PHE A 60 0.41 -18.22 -2.87
C PHE A 60 -0.78 -18.91 -3.56
N SER A 61 -1.99 -18.77 -3.02
CA SER A 61 -3.20 -19.32 -3.64
C SER A 61 -3.52 -18.69 -5.00
N LEU A 62 -3.39 -17.37 -5.14
CA LEU A 62 -3.61 -16.68 -6.41
C LEU A 62 -2.54 -17.07 -7.44
N ASP A 63 -1.28 -17.14 -7.05
CA ASP A 63 -0.18 -17.53 -7.93
C ASP A 63 -0.36 -18.97 -8.45
N LEU A 64 -0.67 -19.91 -7.55
CA LEU A 64 -0.99 -21.28 -7.95
C LEU A 64 -2.21 -21.36 -8.87
N PHE A 65 -3.26 -20.59 -8.57
CA PHE A 65 -4.46 -20.53 -9.40
C PHE A 65 -4.16 -19.96 -10.79
N MET A 66 -3.34 -18.92 -10.90
CA MET A 66 -2.93 -18.35 -12.19
C MET A 66 -2.07 -19.31 -13.01
N ILE A 67 -1.14 -20.03 -12.36
CA ILE A 67 -0.34 -21.07 -13.02
C ILE A 67 -1.24 -22.20 -13.53
N TRP A 68 -2.21 -22.63 -12.72
CA TRP A 68 -3.17 -23.67 -13.07
C TRP A 68 -4.09 -23.25 -14.23
N LEU A 69 -4.52 -21.98 -14.25
CA LEU A 69 -5.44 -21.47 -15.28
C LEU A 69 -4.75 -21.29 -16.64
N SER A 70 -3.43 -21.10 -16.69
CA SER A 70 -2.67 -20.81 -17.91
C SER A 70 -1.35 -21.57 -18.03
N PRO A 71 -1.37 -22.92 -17.98
CA PRO A 71 -0.15 -23.73 -17.97
C PRO A 71 0.63 -23.65 -19.30
N HIS A 72 -0.06 -23.39 -20.41
CA HIS A 72 0.55 -23.30 -21.74
C HIS A 72 1.19 -21.93 -22.03
N SER A 73 0.99 -20.97 -21.14
CA SER A 73 1.40 -19.57 -21.34
C SER A 73 2.61 -19.19 -20.49
N LEU A 74 3.36 -20.18 -20.01
CA LEU A 74 4.55 -19.98 -19.18
C LEU A 74 5.72 -19.49 -20.04
N LYS A 75 6.21 -18.28 -19.73
CA LYS A 75 7.36 -17.67 -20.39
C LYS A 75 8.40 -17.27 -19.34
N ARG A 76 9.68 -17.52 -19.65
CA ARG A 76 10.79 -17.00 -18.86
C ARG A 76 11.12 -15.57 -19.31
N LEU A 77 11.38 -14.68 -18.35
CA LEU A 77 11.87 -13.34 -18.65
C LEU A 77 13.31 -13.40 -19.17
N GLU A 78 13.60 -12.63 -20.22
CA GLU A 78 14.90 -12.58 -20.86
C GLU A 78 15.36 -11.12 -21.04
N GLY A 79 16.67 -10.94 -21.27
CA GLY A 79 17.25 -9.63 -21.58
C GLY A 79 17.00 -8.58 -20.49
N SER A 80 16.50 -7.41 -20.92
CA SER A 80 16.26 -6.26 -20.04
C SER A 80 15.16 -6.50 -19.01
N GLU A 81 14.13 -7.29 -19.32
CA GLU A 81 13.03 -7.58 -18.40
C GLU A 81 13.53 -8.39 -17.19
N SER A 82 14.38 -9.39 -17.44
CA SER A 82 15.01 -10.20 -16.40
C SER A 82 15.92 -9.38 -15.49
N MET A 83 16.70 -8.46 -16.08
CA MET A 83 17.56 -7.55 -15.31
C MET A 83 16.76 -6.55 -14.47
N ALA A 84 15.63 -6.05 -14.99
CA ALA A 84 14.75 -5.15 -14.26
C ALA A 84 14.15 -5.82 -13.02
N VAL A 85 13.68 -7.07 -13.12
CA VAL A 85 13.15 -7.79 -11.94
C VAL A 85 14.24 -8.14 -10.94
N LEU A 86 15.46 -8.46 -11.39
CA LEU A 86 16.60 -8.70 -10.50
C LEU A 86 17.00 -7.43 -9.73
N LEU A 87 17.01 -6.28 -10.41
CA LEU A 87 17.27 -5.00 -9.77
C LEU A 87 16.17 -4.67 -8.75
N ALA A 88 14.91 -4.86 -9.12
CA ALA A 88 13.78 -4.65 -8.21
C ALA A 88 13.86 -5.55 -6.97
N PHE A 89 14.17 -6.83 -7.14
CA PHE A 89 14.46 -7.75 -6.04
C PHE A 89 15.58 -7.22 -5.15
N THR A 90 16.70 -6.82 -5.73
CA THR A 90 17.88 -6.32 -4.99
C THR A 90 17.53 -5.09 -4.14
N VAL A 91 16.82 -4.12 -4.71
CA VAL A 91 16.39 -2.90 -4.00
C VAL A 91 15.48 -3.25 -2.82
N GLN A 92 14.48 -4.11 -3.05
CA GLN A 92 13.55 -4.52 -1.99
C GLN A 92 14.23 -5.34 -0.89
N PHE A 93 15.13 -6.25 -1.27
CA PHE A 93 15.88 -7.08 -0.34
C PHE A 93 16.83 -6.25 0.52
N VAL A 94 17.62 -5.34 -0.08
CA VAL A 94 18.49 -4.43 0.67
C VAL A 94 17.67 -3.55 1.62
N SER A 95 16.53 -3.03 1.16
CA SER A 95 15.62 -2.24 2.00
C SER A 95 15.06 -3.06 3.17
N LEU A 96 14.75 -4.34 2.96
CA LEU A 96 14.30 -5.26 4.00
C LEU A 96 15.41 -5.54 5.02
N VAL A 97 16.64 -5.81 4.57
CA VAL A 97 17.80 -6.03 5.44
C VAL A 97 18.10 -4.78 6.28
N GLN A 98 18.06 -3.60 5.67
CA GLN A 98 18.23 -2.34 6.39
C GLN A 98 17.14 -2.14 7.46
N ASP A 99 15.91 -2.54 7.18
CA ASP A 99 14.84 -2.45 8.18
C ASP A 99 15.00 -3.45 9.31
N LEU A 100 15.69 -4.59 9.10
CA LEU A 100 15.99 -5.57 10.15
C LEU A 100 17.05 -5.05 11.14
N THR A 101 17.94 -4.17 10.71
CA THR A 101 18.96 -3.56 11.59
C THR A 101 18.41 -2.40 12.44
N LYS A 102 17.28 -1.82 12.03
CA LYS A 102 16.60 -0.76 12.78
C LYS A 102 15.72 -1.35 13.89
N GLN A 103 15.83 -0.81 15.10
CA GLN A 103 14.90 -1.12 16.18
C GLN A 103 13.57 -0.40 15.94
N PRO A 104 12.44 -1.13 15.92
CA PRO A 104 11.14 -0.48 15.81
C PRO A 104 10.84 0.28 17.11
N TYR A 105 10.16 1.41 17.00
CA TYR A 105 9.50 2.01 18.14
C TYR A 105 8.48 1.00 18.69
N SER A 106 8.53 0.71 19.99
CA SER A 106 7.71 -0.33 20.66
C SER A 106 6.22 -0.20 20.31
N LYS A 107 5.73 1.03 20.19
CA LYS A 107 4.33 1.38 19.88
C LYS A 107 3.89 1.13 18.43
N GLN A 108 4.84 0.93 17.50
CA GLN A 108 4.55 0.77 16.07
C GLN A 108 5.02 -0.59 15.53
N ILE A 109 5.24 -1.57 16.41
CA ILE A 109 5.82 -2.85 16.03
C ILE A 109 4.98 -3.61 14.99
N ALA A 110 3.65 -3.55 15.10
CA ALA A 110 2.75 -4.23 14.17
C ALA A 110 2.81 -3.60 12.77
N THR A 111 2.70 -2.27 12.68
CA THR A 111 2.88 -1.53 11.42
C THR A 111 4.25 -1.81 10.80
N TRP A 112 5.31 -1.85 11.61
CA TRP A 112 6.66 -2.14 11.15
C TRP A 112 6.79 -3.57 10.59
N GLN A 113 6.20 -4.56 11.26
CA GLN A 113 6.15 -5.94 10.78
C GLN A 113 5.40 -6.02 9.44
N CYS A 114 4.27 -5.34 9.33
CA CYS A 114 3.49 -5.31 8.10
C CYS A 114 4.26 -4.65 6.94
N THR A 115 4.96 -3.54 7.17
CA THR A 115 5.83 -2.90 6.17
C THR A 115 6.95 -3.83 5.70
N ARG A 116 7.60 -4.55 6.61
CA ARG A 116 8.60 -5.57 6.24
C ARG A 116 7.96 -6.68 5.40
N GLY A 117 6.74 -7.08 5.72
CA GLY A 117 5.99 -8.07 4.94
C GLY A 117 5.66 -7.64 3.52
N VAL A 118 5.26 -6.37 3.32
CA VAL A 118 5.08 -5.80 1.97
C VAL A 118 6.36 -5.95 1.14
N LYS A 119 7.51 -5.56 1.72
CA LYS A 119 8.82 -5.67 1.05
C LYS A 119 9.19 -7.12 0.78
N ALA A 120 8.90 -8.02 1.73
CA ALA A 120 9.16 -9.45 1.57
C ALA A 120 8.32 -10.05 0.44
N ILE A 121 7.01 -9.76 0.38
CA ILE A 121 6.12 -10.17 -0.71
C ILE A 121 6.69 -9.68 -2.05
N ALA A 122 6.99 -8.38 -2.17
CA ALA A 122 7.50 -7.81 -3.41
C ALA A 122 8.87 -8.39 -3.82
N ALA A 123 9.76 -8.61 -2.86
CA ALA A 123 11.05 -9.26 -3.12
C ALA A 123 10.84 -10.70 -3.60
N THR A 124 9.99 -11.48 -2.92
CA THR A 124 9.70 -12.87 -3.29
C THR A 124 9.09 -12.96 -4.69
N THR A 125 8.13 -12.11 -5.06
CA THR A 125 7.56 -12.11 -6.41
C THR A 125 8.61 -11.77 -7.47
N ASN A 126 9.45 -10.76 -7.24
CA ASN A 126 10.53 -10.42 -8.18
C ASN A 126 11.58 -11.52 -8.32
N LEU A 127 11.92 -12.19 -7.22
CA LEU A 127 12.81 -13.36 -7.25
C LEU A 127 12.19 -14.51 -8.06
N TRP A 128 10.89 -14.78 -7.86
CA TRP A 128 10.17 -15.80 -8.62
C TRP A 128 10.15 -15.48 -10.12
N LEU A 129 9.80 -14.24 -10.49
CA LEU A 129 9.82 -13.76 -11.88
C LEU A 129 11.18 -13.92 -12.55
N TYR A 130 12.27 -13.78 -11.79
CA TYR A 130 13.63 -13.97 -12.28
C TYR A 130 13.99 -15.45 -12.47
N MET A 131 13.63 -16.31 -11.50
CA MET A 131 14.09 -17.70 -11.44
C MET A 131 13.27 -18.66 -12.29
N MET A 132 11.95 -18.48 -12.36
CA MET A 132 11.04 -19.47 -12.95
C MET A 132 10.31 -18.92 -14.20
N PRO A 133 9.84 -19.79 -15.10
CA PRO A 133 8.84 -19.41 -16.08
C PRO A 133 7.55 -18.97 -15.38
N THR A 134 6.91 -17.91 -15.89
CA THR A 134 5.71 -17.33 -15.28
C THR A 134 4.61 -17.15 -16.32
N PRO A 135 3.33 -17.21 -15.93
CA PRO A 135 2.20 -17.09 -16.86
C PRO A 135 2.11 -15.68 -17.46
N PHE A 136 2.17 -15.60 -18.80
CA PHE A 136 1.93 -14.39 -19.57
C PHE A 136 0.72 -14.55 -20.48
N ILE A 137 -0.29 -13.69 -20.31
CA ILE A 137 -1.52 -13.76 -21.11
C ILE A 137 -1.64 -12.50 -21.94
N ARG A 138 -1.89 -12.68 -23.24
CA ARG A 138 -2.18 -11.55 -24.13
C ARG A 138 -3.64 -11.18 -24.01
N ASP A 139 -3.87 -9.93 -23.65
CA ASP A 139 -5.20 -9.32 -23.67
C ASP A 139 -5.70 -9.26 -25.14
N THR A 140 -6.88 -9.81 -25.39
CA THR A 140 -7.49 -9.91 -26.72
C THR A 140 -7.88 -8.54 -27.27
N VAL A 141 -8.19 -7.57 -26.42
CA VAL A 141 -8.60 -6.21 -26.79
C VAL A 141 -7.39 -5.33 -27.04
N THR A 142 -6.41 -5.33 -26.14
CA THR A 142 -5.25 -4.43 -26.24
C THR A 142 -4.03 -5.04 -26.94
N GLY A 143 -4.00 -6.36 -27.12
CA GLY A 143 -2.87 -7.12 -27.67
C GLY A 143 -1.64 -7.20 -26.76
N ARG A 144 -1.68 -6.56 -25.58
CA ARG A 144 -0.56 -6.48 -24.64
C ARG A 144 -0.43 -7.78 -23.84
N ALA A 145 0.81 -8.20 -23.60
CA ALA A 145 1.11 -9.32 -22.72
C ALA A 145 1.08 -8.86 -21.26
N ASN A 146 0.40 -9.61 -20.41
CA ASN A 146 0.24 -9.35 -18.99
C ASN A 146 0.91 -10.45 -18.18
N CYS A 147 1.79 -10.07 -17.26
CA CYS A 147 2.41 -11.00 -16.32
C CYS A 147 1.43 -11.29 -15.18
N MET A 148 0.89 -12.51 -15.11
CA MET A 148 -0.22 -12.80 -14.19
C MET A 148 0.23 -12.89 -12.73
N LEU A 149 1.47 -13.31 -12.45
CA LEU A 149 2.02 -13.27 -11.08
C LEU A 149 2.15 -11.83 -10.57
N ARG A 150 2.49 -10.88 -11.45
CA ARG A 150 2.55 -9.46 -11.07
C ARG A 150 1.16 -8.93 -10.70
N TRP A 151 0.14 -9.30 -11.46
CA TRP A 151 -1.24 -8.96 -11.13
C TRP A 151 -1.72 -9.63 -9.83
N GLY A 152 -1.29 -10.86 -9.56
CA GLY A 152 -1.52 -11.55 -8.29
C GLY A 152 -0.90 -10.79 -7.11
N GLU A 153 0.38 -10.45 -7.21
CA GLU A 153 1.10 -9.61 -6.24
C GLU A 153 0.36 -8.28 -6.00
N TRP A 154 0.03 -7.55 -7.07
CA TRP A 154 -0.67 -6.27 -6.97
C TRP A 154 -2.04 -6.39 -6.31
N THR A 155 -2.75 -7.48 -6.54
CA THR A 155 -4.06 -7.72 -5.91
C THR A 155 -3.94 -7.86 -4.39
N VAL A 156 -2.97 -8.63 -3.92
CA VAL A 156 -2.73 -8.82 -2.48
C VAL A 156 -2.20 -7.55 -1.86
N LEU A 157 -1.21 -6.92 -2.51
CA LEU A 157 -0.54 -5.74 -1.99
C LEU A 157 -1.44 -4.50 -1.98
N SER A 158 -2.31 -4.31 -2.97
CA SER A 158 -3.25 -3.18 -3.01
C SER A 158 -4.22 -3.24 -1.83
N MET A 159 -4.77 -4.42 -1.55
CA MET A 159 -5.65 -4.67 -0.42
C MET A 159 -4.89 -4.51 0.90
N PHE A 160 -3.74 -5.18 1.04
CA PHE A 160 -2.97 -5.19 2.27
C PHE A 160 -2.44 -3.79 2.63
N MET A 161 -1.78 -3.10 1.71
CA MET A 161 -1.26 -1.74 1.97
C MET A 161 -2.39 -0.74 2.24
N THR A 162 -3.50 -0.85 1.51
CA THR A 162 -4.67 0.00 1.78
C THR A 162 -5.20 -0.20 3.19
N PHE A 163 -5.36 -1.47 3.60
CA PHE A 163 -5.80 -1.80 4.95
C PHE A 163 -4.84 -1.21 5.98
N LEU A 164 -3.52 -1.37 5.80
CA LEU A 164 -2.53 -0.88 6.76
C LEU A 164 -2.56 0.63 6.93
N VAL A 165 -2.67 1.38 5.83
CA VAL A 165 -2.72 2.84 5.87
C VAL A 165 -3.98 3.32 6.59
N ASP A 166 -5.13 2.71 6.32
CA ASP A 166 -6.40 3.10 6.95
C ASP A 166 -6.54 2.55 8.38
N ALA A 167 -5.94 1.40 8.71
CA ALA A 167 -5.97 0.80 10.04
C ALA A 167 -4.93 1.41 11.00
N ALA A 168 -3.93 2.12 10.48
CA ALA A 168 -2.88 2.71 11.30
C ALA A 168 -3.45 3.64 12.37
N ASP A 169 -4.46 4.44 12.05
CA ASP A 169 -5.12 5.40 12.93
C ASP A 169 -6.61 5.12 13.15
N SER A 170 -7.09 3.92 12.83
CA SER A 170 -8.47 3.51 13.07
C SER A 170 -8.62 2.59 14.29
N THR A 171 -9.71 2.79 15.03
CA THR A 171 -10.20 1.90 16.09
C THR A 171 -11.22 0.88 15.55
N GLU A 172 -11.81 1.15 14.37
CA GLU A 172 -12.82 0.31 13.74
C GLU A 172 -12.27 -0.42 12.52
N TRP A 173 -12.43 -1.75 12.46
CA TRP A 173 -11.88 -2.58 11.39
C TRP A 173 -12.67 -2.50 10.08
N TRP A 174 -13.94 -2.12 10.14
CA TRP A 174 -14.84 -2.15 8.99
C TRP A 174 -14.44 -1.16 7.90
N GLN A 175 -14.16 0.10 8.26
CA GLN A 175 -13.79 1.12 7.29
C GLN A 175 -12.50 0.75 6.53
N PRO A 176 -11.37 0.40 7.20
CA PRO A 176 -10.16 -0.07 6.52
C PRO A 176 -10.40 -1.32 5.66
N ALA A 177 -11.26 -2.24 6.10
CA ALA A 177 -11.56 -3.46 5.34
C ALA A 177 -12.33 -3.15 4.05
N VAL A 178 -13.35 -2.29 4.10
CA VAL A 178 -14.13 -1.90 2.92
C VAL A 178 -13.27 -1.16 1.92
N THR A 179 -12.42 -0.23 2.37
CA THR A 179 -11.52 0.49 1.46
C THR A 179 -10.48 -0.46 0.86
N ALA A 180 -9.91 -1.37 1.65
CA ALA A 180 -8.99 -2.39 1.17
C ALA A 180 -9.62 -3.32 0.12
N LEU A 181 -10.84 -3.80 0.39
CA LEU A 181 -11.59 -4.62 -0.56
C LEU A 181 -11.92 -3.85 -1.84
N SER A 182 -12.25 -2.57 -1.78
CA SER A 182 -12.50 -1.77 -2.99
C SER A 182 -11.27 -1.74 -3.91
N GLN A 183 -10.07 -1.56 -3.35
CA GLN A 183 -8.82 -1.54 -4.11
C GLN A 183 -8.43 -2.94 -4.58
N GLY A 184 -8.63 -3.96 -3.75
CA GLY A 184 -8.45 -5.36 -4.11
C GLY A 184 -9.33 -5.77 -5.30
N ILE A 185 -10.63 -5.46 -5.26
CA ILE A 185 -11.57 -5.72 -6.35
C ILE A 185 -11.15 -4.96 -7.61
N SER A 186 -10.75 -3.70 -7.48
CA SER A 186 -10.21 -2.93 -8.62
C SER A 186 -9.07 -3.66 -9.32
N THR A 187 -8.10 -4.18 -8.55
CA THR A 187 -6.97 -4.94 -9.09
C THR A 187 -7.35 -6.33 -9.61
N VAL A 188 -8.32 -7.01 -8.98
CA VAL A 188 -8.89 -8.28 -9.50
C VAL A 188 -9.54 -8.05 -10.86
N CYS A 189 -10.29 -6.96 -11.03
CA CYS A 189 -10.85 -6.62 -12.33
C CYS A 189 -9.75 -6.51 -13.40
N GLY A 190 -8.62 -5.85 -13.09
CA GLY A 190 -7.46 -5.77 -13.98
C GLY A 190 -6.80 -7.13 -14.26
N LEU A 191 -6.65 -7.98 -13.25
CA LEU A 191 -6.18 -9.37 -13.38
C LEU A 191 -7.10 -10.19 -14.31
N LEU A 192 -8.40 -9.94 -14.31
CA LEU A 192 -9.37 -10.68 -15.12
C LEU A 192 -9.45 -10.22 -16.58
N LEU A 193 -9.07 -8.97 -16.90
CA LEU A 193 -9.18 -8.41 -18.25
C LEU A 193 -8.58 -9.31 -19.35
N PRO A 194 -7.38 -9.90 -19.20
CA PRO A 194 -6.79 -10.74 -20.25
C PRO A 194 -7.59 -12.00 -20.58
N TYR A 195 -8.50 -12.43 -19.70
CA TYR A 195 -9.34 -13.62 -19.88
C TYR A 195 -10.71 -13.31 -20.51
N ILE A 196 -11.05 -12.03 -20.70
CA ILE A 196 -12.35 -11.63 -21.21
C ILE A 196 -12.28 -11.58 -22.75
N GLU A 197 -13.05 -12.44 -23.41
CA GLU A 197 -13.16 -12.45 -24.88
C GLU A 197 -14.18 -11.42 -25.41
N SER A 198 -15.22 -11.14 -24.62
CA SER A 198 -16.26 -10.18 -24.99
C SER A 198 -15.80 -8.75 -24.77
N VAL A 199 -15.64 -7.99 -25.85
CA VAL A 199 -15.23 -6.57 -25.83
C VAL A 199 -16.16 -5.72 -24.93
N ALA A 200 -17.46 -6.00 -24.95
CA ALA A 200 -18.42 -5.28 -24.11
C ALA A 200 -18.20 -5.54 -22.62
N LEU A 201 -17.98 -6.80 -22.23
CA LEU A 201 -17.68 -7.16 -20.85
C LEU A 201 -16.33 -6.59 -20.42
N TRP A 202 -15.34 -6.58 -21.32
CA TRP A 202 -14.02 -5.99 -21.07
C TRP A 202 -14.16 -4.52 -20.69
N TYR A 203 -14.85 -3.71 -21.50
CA TYR A 203 -15.07 -2.29 -21.18
C TYR A 203 -15.84 -2.09 -19.88
N PHE A 204 -16.85 -2.91 -19.60
CA PHE A 204 -17.59 -2.84 -18.35
C PHE A 204 -16.67 -3.08 -17.14
N VAL A 205 -15.87 -4.15 -17.17
CA VAL A 205 -14.93 -4.49 -16.10
C VAL A 205 -13.83 -3.43 -15.95
N THR A 206 -13.34 -2.88 -17.06
CA THR A 206 -12.39 -1.77 -17.05
C THR A 206 -12.99 -0.53 -16.39
N ILE A 207 -14.20 -0.11 -16.78
CA ILE A 207 -14.88 1.05 -16.17
C ILE A 207 -15.09 0.83 -14.67
N LEU A 208 -15.55 -0.36 -14.27
CA LEU A 208 -15.73 -0.71 -12.86
C LEU A 208 -14.41 -0.63 -12.08
N SER A 209 -13.33 -1.19 -12.65
CA SER A 209 -11.98 -1.09 -12.07
C SER A 209 -11.57 0.37 -11.89
N PHE A 210 -11.72 1.20 -12.93
CA PHE A 210 -11.41 2.63 -12.82
C PHE A 210 -12.23 3.33 -11.75
N LEU A 211 -13.54 3.11 -11.66
CA LEU A 211 -14.38 3.74 -10.63
C LEU A 211 -13.95 3.36 -9.21
N LEU A 212 -13.61 2.08 -8.99
CA LEU A 212 -13.09 1.60 -7.71
C LEU A 212 -11.71 2.17 -7.40
N PHE A 213 -10.83 2.28 -8.40
CA PHE A 213 -9.53 2.93 -8.26
C PHE A 213 -9.70 4.41 -7.90
N PHE A 214 -10.56 5.15 -8.60
CA PHE A 214 -10.78 6.59 -8.39
C PHE A 214 -11.27 6.93 -6.97
N TYR A 215 -11.89 5.97 -6.28
CA TYR A 215 -12.26 6.13 -4.88
C TYR A 215 -11.05 6.47 -3.99
N ILE A 216 -9.82 6.08 -4.37
CA ILE A 216 -8.59 6.43 -3.64
C ILE A 216 -8.39 7.95 -3.54
N PHE A 217 -8.74 8.71 -4.58
CA PHE A 217 -8.59 10.17 -4.59
C PHE A 217 -9.64 10.85 -3.70
N VAL A 218 -10.87 10.33 -3.70
CA VAL A 218 -11.92 10.80 -2.78
C VAL A 218 -11.49 10.57 -1.34
N ARG A 219 -10.89 9.41 -1.05
CA ARG A 219 -10.33 9.11 0.27
C ARG A 219 -9.20 10.06 0.63
N LEU A 220 -8.24 10.29 -0.27
CA LEU A 220 -7.15 11.23 -0.04
C LEU A 220 -7.69 12.62 0.29
N TYR A 221 -8.65 13.12 -0.50
CA TYR A 221 -9.29 14.41 -0.23
C TYR A 221 -9.93 14.48 1.17
N ARG A 222 -10.66 13.44 1.59
CA ARG A 222 -11.24 13.38 2.94
C ARG A 222 -10.18 13.44 4.04
N ARG A 223 -9.08 12.70 3.87
CA ARG A 223 -7.94 12.71 4.82
C ARG A 223 -7.24 14.06 4.88
N GLU A 224 -7.10 14.74 3.75
CA GLU A 224 -6.56 16.12 3.72
C GLU A 224 -7.41 17.11 4.52
N VAL A 225 -8.74 17.02 4.35
CA VAL A 225 -9.68 17.87 5.09
C VAL A 225 -9.61 17.58 6.59
N GLU A 226 -9.55 16.30 6.98
CA GLU A 226 -9.39 15.88 8.38
C GLU A 226 -8.07 16.43 8.97
N LEU A 227 -6.96 16.27 8.26
CA LEU A 227 -5.66 16.80 8.70
C LEU A 227 -5.70 18.32 8.86
N ALA A 228 -6.33 19.04 7.93
CA ALA A 228 -6.49 20.49 8.00
C ALA A 228 -7.34 20.94 9.21
N GLN A 229 -8.34 20.14 9.61
CA GLN A 229 -9.13 20.38 10.82
C GLN A 229 -8.31 20.13 12.08
N LEU A 230 -7.59 19.00 12.16
CA LEU A 230 -6.76 18.65 13.31
C LEU A 230 -5.62 19.65 13.55
N LEU A 231 -5.04 20.19 12.48
CA LEU A 231 -4.01 21.25 12.56
C LEU A 231 -4.54 22.53 13.24
N ARG A 232 -5.84 22.78 13.21
CA ARG A 232 -6.46 23.95 13.87
C ARG A 232 -6.83 23.68 15.33
N SER A 233 -7.10 22.42 15.68
CA SER A 233 -7.60 22.06 17.00
C SER A 233 -6.55 21.52 17.97
N LEU A 234 -5.44 20.98 17.46
CA LEU A 234 -4.42 20.31 18.28
C LEU A 234 -3.06 21.03 18.24
N PRO A 235 -2.26 20.94 19.32
CA PRO A 235 -0.89 21.45 19.32
C PRO A 235 -0.01 20.69 18.31
N LEU A 236 0.97 21.38 17.73
CA LEU A 236 1.82 20.89 16.64
C LEU A 236 2.64 19.63 17.01
N GLY A 237 2.90 19.41 18.29
CA GLY A 237 3.61 18.25 18.81
C GLY A 237 2.70 17.07 19.23
N SER A 238 1.38 17.18 19.07
CA SER A 238 0.48 16.10 19.47
C SER A 238 0.75 14.83 18.65
N TYR A 239 0.82 13.69 19.35
CA TYR A 239 1.10 12.40 18.74
C TYR A 239 0.06 12.05 17.66
N ARG A 240 -1.22 12.32 17.94
CA ARG A 240 -2.33 12.11 17.01
C ARG A 240 -2.12 12.89 15.70
N LEU A 241 -1.69 14.15 15.77
CA LEU A 241 -1.44 14.96 14.58
C LEU A 241 -0.26 14.41 13.76
N LEU A 242 0.84 14.01 14.42
CA LEU A 242 1.99 13.40 13.76
C LEU A 242 1.60 12.11 13.02
N LYS A 243 0.76 11.28 13.67
CA LYS A 243 0.24 10.03 13.13
C LYS A 243 -0.61 10.25 11.89
N VAL A 244 -1.65 11.10 11.96
CA VAL A 244 -2.52 11.43 10.81
C VAL A 244 -1.73 12.08 9.67
N ARG A 245 -0.76 12.94 9.99
CA ARG A 245 0.13 13.53 8.98
C ARG A 245 0.94 12.46 8.25
N THR A 246 1.44 11.46 8.98
CA THR A 246 2.23 10.37 8.40
C THR A 246 1.37 9.46 7.53
N THR A 247 0.17 9.06 8.00
CA THR A 247 -0.76 8.23 7.20
C THR A 247 -1.23 8.97 5.95
N THR A 248 -1.52 10.27 6.05
CA THR A 248 -1.88 11.10 4.89
C THR A 248 -0.73 11.19 3.88
N ARG A 249 0.51 11.37 4.34
CA ARG A 249 1.70 11.36 3.46
C ARG A 249 1.86 10.01 2.75
N LEU A 250 1.70 8.90 3.46
CA LEU A 250 1.75 7.57 2.87
C LEU A 250 0.65 7.39 1.81
N LEU A 251 -0.57 7.83 2.09
CA LEU A 251 -1.68 7.77 1.14
C LEU A 251 -1.41 8.62 -0.12
N ARG A 252 -0.81 9.81 0.02
CA ARG A 252 -0.37 10.61 -1.14
C ARG A 252 0.64 9.85 -1.99
N LEU A 253 1.63 9.21 -1.36
CA LEU A 253 2.62 8.41 -2.08
C LEU A 253 1.94 7.26 -2.84
N CYS A 254 0.91 6.62 -2.28
CA CYS A 254 0.11 5.62 -3.00
C CYS A 254 -0.66 6.15 -4.22
N CYS A 255 -0.88 7.47 -4.35
CA CYS A 255 -1.63 8.07 -5.46
C CYS A 255 -0.74 8.66 -6.57
N ILE A 256 0.57 8.84 -6.33
CA ILE A 256 1.50 9.53 -7.25
C ILE A 256 2.35 8.53 -8.07
N VAL A 257 2.47 7.29 -7.60
CA VAL A 257 3.19 6.20 -8.30
C VAL A 257 2.37 5.71 -9.50
#